data_AF-A0A963AU60-F1
#
_entry.id   AF-A0A963AU60-F1
#
_cell.length_a   1.000
_cell.length_b   1.000
_cell.length_c   1.000
_cell.angle_alpha   90.00
_cell.angle_beta   90.00
_cell.angle_gamma   90.00
#
_symmetry.space_group_name_H-M   'P 1'
#
loop_
_entity.id
_entity.type
_entity.pdbx_description
1 polymer ?
#
loop_
_entity_poly.entity_id
_entity_poly.type
_entity_poly.pdbx_seq_one_letter_code
_entity_poly.pdbx_strand_id
1 'polypeptide(L)'
;MIAIAVLALLVGIAIPAYQGYIAESRSGAARANAEHLRTAVEDYFLDNESYTGLNGLVWDGNGTTTTDPSPNPLGWSPTGDDGQYDYTITAPAATRYTITVKNIHGGTTASLSRN
;
A
#
# COMPACT_ATOMS: atom_id res chain seq x y z
N MET A 1 32.42 -22.96 28.48
CA MET A 1 31.99 -21.89 27.55
C MET A 1 31.28 -22.49 26.34
N ILE A 2 30.15 -23.19 26.55
CA ILE A 2 29.38 -23.83 25.47
C ILE A 2 28.08 -23.05 25.18
N ALA A 3 27.54 -22.36 26.19
CA ALA A 3 26.32 -21.57 26.07
C ALA A 3 26.44 -20.43 25.03
N ILE A 4 27.58 -19.74 24.97
CA ILE A 4 27.82 -18.66 23.99
C ILE A 4 27.83 -19.22 22.56
N ALA A 5 28.38 -20.42 22.36
CA ALA A 5 28.40 -21.07 21.05
C ALA A 5 26.99 -21.45 20.56
N VAL A 6 26.14 -21.95 21.47
CA VAL A 6 24.74 -22.27 21.15
C VAL A 6 23.93 -21.00 20.88
N LEU A 7 24.16 -19.91 21.63
CA LEU A 7 23.52 -18.61 21.38
C LEU A 7 23.90 -18.03 20.01
N ALA A 8 25.17 -18.09 19.63
CA ALA A 8 25.62 -17.61 18.31
C ALA A 8 24.95 -18.37 17.15
N LEU A 9 24.75 -19.67 17.30
CA LEU A 9 24.05 -20.50 16.31
C LEU A 9 22.56 -20.12 16.19
N LEU A 10 21.87 -19.92 17.31
CA LEU A 10 20.47 -19.52 17.33
C LEU A 10 20.25 -18.11 16.73
N VAL A 11 21.13 -17.16 17.06
CA VAL A 11 21.07 -15.79 16.53
C VAL A 11 21.25 -15.77 15.00
N GLY A 12 22.13 -16.63 14.47
CA GLY A 12 22.36 -16.76 13.03
C GLY A 12 21.11 -17.14 12.22
N ILE A 13 20.20 -17.93 12.81
CA ILE A 13 18.94 -18.35 12.16
C ILE A 13 17.80 -17.36 12.48
N ALA A 14 17.78 -16.80 13.69
CA ALA A 14 16.69 -15.97 14.17
C ALA A 14 16.58 -14.61 13.43
N ILE A 15 17.70 -13.98 13.11
CA ILE A 15 17.72 -12.66 12.44
C ILE A 15 17.08 -12.71 11.04
N PRO A 16 17.50 -13.59 10.10
CA PRO A 16 16.91 -13.62 8.77
C PRO A 16 15.44 -14.05 8.78
N ALA A 17 15.04 -14.94 9.69
CA ALA A 17 13.65 -15.36 9.83
C ALA A 17 12.73 -14.20 10.27
N TYR A 18 13.18 -13.36 11.20
CA TYR A 18 12.42 -12.20 11.66
C TYR A 18 12.24 -11.15 10.57
N GLN A 19 13.29 -10.91 9.75
CA GLN A 19 13.22 -10.00 8.61
C GLN A 19 12.19 -10.45 7.57
N GLY A 20 12.12 -11.76 7.28
CA GLY A 20 11.11 -12.32 6.39
C GLY A 20 9.67 -12.13 6.90
N TYR A 21 9.44 -12.33 8.20
CA TYR A 21 8.11 -12.14 8.80
C TYR A 21 7.62 -10.69 8.71
N ILE A 22 8.50 -9.71 8.96
CA ILE A 22 8.13 -8.29 8.85
C ILE A 22 7.79 -7.93 7.40
N ALA A 23 8.56 -8.43 6.43
CA ALA A 23 8.29 -8.18 5.01
C ALA A 23 6.92 -8.74 4.59
N GLU A 24 6.60 -9.97 5.02
CA GLU A 24 5.28 -10.57 4.74
C GLU A 24 4.16 -9.76 5.40
N SER A 25 4.33 -9.39 6.68
CA SER A 25 3.36 -8.56 7.42
C SER A 25 3.07 -7.24 6.72
N ARG A 26 4.11 -6.54 6.23
CA ARG A 26 3.96 -5.28 5.50
C ARG A 26 3.23 -5.47 4.17
N SER A 27 3.51 -6.57 3.45
CA SER A 27 2.80 -6.90 2.23
C SER A 27 1.32 -7.23 2.47
N GLY A 28 1.01 -7.88 3.61
CA GLY A 28 -0.36 -8.13 4.06
C GLY A 28 -1.10 -6.83 4.37
N ALA A 29 -0.45 -5.90 5.09
CA ALA A 29 -0.99 -4.57 5.34
C ALA A 29 -1.25 -3.80 4.04
N ALA A 30 -0.34 -3.87 3.07
CA ALA A 30 -0.51 -3.19 1.78
C ALA A 30 -1.71 -3.72 0.98
N ARG A 31 -1.96 -5.04 1.02
CA ARG A 31 -3.16 -5.64 0.42
C ARG A 31 -4.45 -5.18 1.11
N ALA A 32 -4.45 -5.12 2.44
CA ALA A 32 -5.59 -4.61 3.20
C ALA A 32 -5.86 -3.13 2.86
N ASN A 33 -4.82 -2.30 2.81
CA ASN A 33 -4.93 -0.90 2.41
C ASN A 33 -5.52 -0.74 1.00
N ALA A 34 -5.16 -1.61 0.04
CA ALA A 34 -5.72 -1.59 -1.31
C ALA A 34 -7.23 -1.87 -1.33
N GLU A 35 -7.72 -2.80 -0.50
CA GLU A 35 -9.16 -3.09 -0.35
C GLU A 35 -9.93 -1.96 0.36
N HIS A 36 -9.30 -1.32 1.35
CA HIS A 36 -9.86 -0.14 2.00
C HIS A 36 -9.96 1.02 1.01
N LEU A 37 -8.91 1.24 0.22
CA LEU A 37 -8.90 2.26 -0.84
C LEU A 37 -9.98 1.96 -1.88
N ARG A 38 -10.15 0.70 -2.28
CA ARG A 38 -11.24 0.28 -3.17
C ARG A 38 -12.59 0.73 -2.63
N THR A 39 -12.86 0.50 -1.34
CA THR A 39 -14.11 0.92 -0.70
C THR A 39 -14.30 2.43 -0.74
N ALA A 40 -13.25 3.21 -0.45
CA ALA A 40 -13.31 4.68 -0.52
C ALA A 40 -13.55 5.20 -1.95
N VAL A 41 -12.94 4.55 -2.95
CA VAL A 41 -13.16 4.87 -4.37
C VAL A 41 -14.60 4.61 -4.79
N GLU A 42 -15.20 3.50 -4.33
CA GLU A 42 -16.61 3.20 -4.61
C GLU A 42 -17.55 4.21 -3.94
N ASP A 43 -17.26 4.61 -2.70
CA ASP A 43 -18.04 5.63 -1.99
C ASP A 43 -18.02 6.98 -2.73
N TYR A 44 -16.84 7.39 -3.22
CA TYR A 44 -16.71 8.59 -4.05
C TYR A 44 -17.59 8.55 -5.32
N PHE A 45 -17.74 7.37 -5.94
CA PHE A 45 -18.60 7.21 -7.11
C PHE A 45 -20.08 7.33 -6.77
N LEU A 46 -20.51 6.94 -5.57
CA LEU A 46 -21.90 7.12 -5.13
C LEU A 46 -22.26 8.61 -5.03
N ASP A 47 -21.32 9.44 -4.62
CA ASP A 47 -21.54 10.89 -4.47
C ASP A 47 -21.34 11.70 -5.75
N ASN A 48 -20.42 11.26 -6.63
CA ASN A 48 -19.97 12.06 -7.78
C ASN A 48 -20.33 11.44 -9.14
N GLU A 49 -20.85 10.20 -9.16
CA GLU A 49 -21.21 9.43 -10.36
C GLU A 49 -20.05 9.24 -11.37
N SER A 50 -18.80 9.47 -10.94
CA SER A 50 -17.61 9.39 -11.78
C SER A 50 -16.35 9.15 -10.97
N TYR A 51 -15.39 8.36 -11.49
CA TYR A 51 -14.05 8.21 -10.91
C TYR A 51 -13.03 9.22 -11.41
N THR A 52 -13.35 10.05 -12.42
CA THR A 52 -12.35 10.90 -13.09
C THR A 52 -11.70 11.92 -12.16
N GLY A 53 -12.38 12.33 -11.09
CA GLY A 53 -11.84 13.23 -10.06
C GLY A 53 -10.75 12.58 -9.19
N LEU A 54 -10.58 11.26 -9.27
CA LEU A 54 -9.55 10.50 -8.57
C LEU A 54 -8.35 10.17 -9.46
N ASN A 55 -8.41 10.53 -10.74
CA ASN A 55 -7.38 10.14 -11.70
C ASN A 55 -6.05 10.81 -11.37
N GLY A 56 -5.00 10.00 -11.25
CA GLY A 56 -3.64 10.47 -10.97
C GLY A 56 -3.38 10.74 -9.50
N LEU A 57 -4.31 10.46 -8.59
CA LEU A 57 -4.04 10.55 -7.15
C LEU A 57 -2.98 9.52 -6.75
N VAL A 58 -2.00 9.98 -5.98
CA VAL A 58 -0.90 9.17 -5.47
C VAL A 58 -0.74 9.46 -3.99
N TRP A 59 -0.71 8.41 -3.17
CA TRP A 59 -0.29 8.45 -1.78
C TRP A 59 1.05 7.74 -1.66
N ASP A 60 2.04 8.41 -1.09
CA ASP A 60 3.25 7.72 -0.65
C ASP A 60 2.93 6.82 0.57
N GLY A 61 3.87 5.95 0.93
CA GLY A 61 3.69 5.07 2.09
C GLY A 61 3.50 5.82 3.43
N ASN A 62 3.79 7.11 3.49
CA ASN A 62 3.57 7.95 4.67
C ASN A 62 2.20 8.65 4.65
N GLY A 63 1.41 8.43 3.60
CA GLY A 63 0.08 9.00 3.41
C GLY A 63 0.07 10.45 2.93
N THR A 64 1.20 10.95 2.45
CA THR A 64 1.29 12.24 1.77
C THR A 64 0.77 12.08 0.34
N THR A 65 -0.19 12.93 -0.05
CA THR A 65 -0.61 13.00 -1.45
C THR A 65 0.44 13.75 -2.26
N THR A 66 1.01 13.14 -3.29
CA THR A 66 2.09 13.77 -4.09
C THR A 66 1.57 14.67 -5.23
N THR A 67 0.25 14.73 -5.42
CA THR A 67 -0.41 15.68 -6.31
C THR A 67 -0.73 16.98 -5.57
N ASP A 68 0.08 18.01 -5.78
CA ASP A 68 -0.18 19.39 -5.33
C ASP A 68 -1.04 20.14 -6.38
N PRO A 69 -2.11 20.87 -6.01
CA PRO A 69 -2.73 21.01 -4.70
C PRO A 69 -3.97 20.11 -4.60
N SER A 70 -3.86 18.87 -4.13
CA SER A 70 -5.05 18.03 -3.96
C SER A 70 -5.57 18.11 -2.52
N PRO A 71 -6.79 18.62 -2.27
CA PRO A 71 -7.55 18.11 -1.14
C PRO A 71 -7.65 16.60 -1.33
N ASN A 72 -7.24 15.80 -0.34
CA ASN A 72 -7.39 14.35 -0.35
C ASN A 72 -8.91 14.03 -0.40
N PRO A 73 -9.51 13.80 -1.58
CA PRO A 73 -10.97 13.83 -1.71
C PRO A 73 -11.61 12.60 -1.09
N LEU A 74 -10.81 11.56 -0.85
CA LEU A 74 -11.20 10.32 -0.20
C LEU A 74 -11.02 10.35 1.32
N GLY A 75 -10.34 11.38 1.86
CA GLY A 75 -9.95 11.42 3.28
C GLY A 75 -9.12 10.19 3.72
N TRP A 76 -8.52 9.47 2.77
CA TRP A 76 -7.89 8.18 2.98
C TRP A 76 -6.37 8.31 3.09
N SER A 77 -5.73 7.47 3.89
CA SER A 77 -4.28 7.30 3.93
C SER A 77 -3.90 5.84 4.27
N PRO A 78 -2.75 5.34 3.77
CA PRO A 78 -2.24 4.02 4.12
C PRO A 78 -1.83 3.95 5.59
N THR A 79 -2.01 2.78 6.20
CA THR A 79 -1.58 2.50 7.58
C THR A 79 -0.99 1.09 7.71
N GLY A 80 -0.07 0.90 8.66
CA GLY A 80 0.44 -0.42 9.03
C GLY A 80 1.45 -1.06 8.06
N ASP A 81 1.76 -0.42 6.94
CA ASP A 81 2.73 -0.87 5.94
C ASP A 81 4.12 -0.21 6.09
N ASP A 82 4.29 0.63 7.12
CA ASP A 82 5.56 1.24 7.55
C ASP A 82 6.26 2.06 6.45
N GLY A 83 5.47 2.75 5.63
CA GLY A 83 6.02 3.62 4.59
C GLY A 83 6.55 2.90 3.36
N GLN A 84 6.31 1.59 3.22
CA GLN A 84 7.01 0.77 2.22
C GLN A 84 6.30 0.68 0.85
N TYR A 85 5.09 1.22 0.72
CA TYR A 85 4.29 1.08 -0.48
C TYR A 85 3.64 2.40 -0.90
N ASP A 86 3.71 2.70 -2.18
CA ASP A 86 2.97 3.80 -2.81
C ASP A 86 1.67 3.27 -3.41
N TYR A 87 0.62 4.08 -3.35
CA TYR A 87 -0.71 3.77 -3.86
C TYR A 87 -1.08 4.80 -4.92
N THR A 88 -1.49 4.34 -6.10
CA THR A 88 -1.86 5.22 -7.21
C THR A 88 -3.21 4.83 -7.77
N ILE A 89 -4.09 5.80 -8.00
CA ILE A 89 -5.34 5.61 -8.73
C ILE A 89 -5.19 6.16 -10.14
N THR A 90 -5.50 5.34 -11.14
CA THR A 90 -5.69 5.76 -12.52
C THR A 90 -7.14 5.53 -12.91
N ALA A 91 -7.87 6.60 -13.22
CA ALA A 91 -9.29 6.56 -13.57
C ALA A 91 -9.51 7.23 -14.94
N PRO A 92 -9.25 6.53 -16.06
CA PRO A 92 -9.26 7.12 -17.39
C PRO A 92 -10.67 7.40 -17.91
N ALA A 93 -11.71 6.91 -17.24
CA ALA A 93 -13.11 7.12 -17.60
C ALA A 93 -13.99 7.17 -16.34
N ALA A 94 -15.22 7.68 -16.47
CA ALA A 94 -16.13 7.86 -15.35
C ALA A 94 -16.44 6.56 -14.59
N THR A 95 -16.45 5.41 -15.25
CA THR A 95 -16.82 4.12 -14.65
C THR A 95 -15.65 3.14 -14.52
N ARG A 96 -14.42 3.58 -14.81
CA ARG A 96 -13.23 2.72 -14.85
C ARG A 96 -12.11 3.28 -14.01
N TYR A 97 -11.52 2.43 -13.18
CA TYR A 97 -10.31 2.77 -12.44
C TYR A 97 -9.37 1.58 -12.26
N THR A 98 -8.12 1.89 -11.93
CA THR A 98 -7.10 0.93 -11.51
C THR A 98 -6.36 1.52 -10.31
N ILE A 99 -6.37 0.80 -9.20
CA ILE A 99 -5.50 1.03 -8.05
C ILE A 99 -4.22 0.23 -8.29
N THR A 100 -3.07 0.90 -8.21
CA THR A 100 -1.75 0.28 -8.27
C THR A 100 -1.06 0.45 -6.93
N VAL A 101 -0.55 -0.64 -6.37
CA VAL A 101 0.26 -0.66 -5.15
C VAL A 101 1.66 -1.05 -5.54
N LYS A 102 2.64 -0.20 -5.23
CA LYS A 102 4.04 -0.39 -5.63
C LYS A 102 4.94 -0.35 -4.40
N ASN A 103 5.81 -1.35 -4.25
CA ASN A 103 6.85 -1.29 -3.23
C ASN A 103 7.94 -0.26 -3.61
N ILE A 104 8.29 0.64 -2.68
CA ILE A 104 9.25 1.73 -2.93
C ILE A 104 10.68 1.25 -3.18
N HIS A 105 11.05 0.06 -2.67
CA HIS A 105 12.39 -0.51 -2.80
C HIS A 105 12.53 -1.44 -4.02
N GLY A 106 11.50 -1.54 -4.86
CA GLY A 106 11.43 -2.49 -5.96
C GLY A 106 10.97 -3.86 -5.47
N GLY A 107 9.87 -4.37 -6.03
CA GLY A 107 9.21 -5.58 -5.56
C GLY A 107 7.78 -5.69 -6.10
N THR A 108 6.96 -6.55 -5.48
CA THR A 108 5.59 -6.87 -5.92
C THR A 108 4.76 -5.62 -6.18
N THR A 109 4.34 -5.46 -7.44
CA THR A 109 3.29 -4.53 -7.84
C THR A 109 1.98 -5.30 -7.82
N ALA A 110 1.01 -4.84 -7.04
CA ALA A 110 -0.36 -5.35 -7.10
C ALA A 110 -1.25 -4.32 -7.80
N SER A 111 -2.21 -4.79 -8.58
CA SER A 111 -3.24 -3.92 -9.16
C SER A 111 -4.63 -4.49 -8.93
N LEU A 112 -5.56 -3.59 -8.61
CA LEU A 112 -6.99 -3.86 -8.52
C LEU A 112 -7.67 -2.94 -9.53
N SER A 113 -8.53 -3.48 -10.39
CA SER A 113 -9.19 -2.68 -11.42
C SER A 113 -10.68 -2.96 -11.51
N ARG A 114 -11.43 -1.92 -11.91
CA ARG A 114 -12.83 -1.99 -12.34
C ARG A 114 -12.88 -1.61 -13.82
N ASN A 115 -13.44 -2.51 -14.63
CA ASN A 115 -13.59 -2.36 -16.09
C ASN A 115 -14.97 -1.83 -16.48
#